data_AF-A0A8C1HCY9-F1
#
_entry.id   AF-A0A8C1HCY9-F1
#
_cell.length_a   1.000
_cell.length_b   1.000
_cell.length_c   1.000
_cell.angle_alpha   90.00
_cell.angle_beta   90.00
_cell.angle_gamma   90.00
#
_symmetry.space_group_name_H-M   'P 1'
#
loop_
_entity.id
_entity.type
_entity.pdbx_description
1 polymer ?
#
loop_
_entity_poly.entity_id
_entity_poly.type
_entity_poly.pdbx_seq_one_letter_code
_entity_poly.pdbx_strand_id
1 'polypeptide(L)'
;NQKLKINVSVHDSTIRKRLGKNGLHGRIPRRKPLLSKKNINALLSFARKYLDDPQVFWENTLWTDETKVELFGSCVSITSGVKVTLHFRKRTSYQQ
;
A
#
# COMPACT_ATOMS: atom_id res chain seq x y z
N ASN A 1 -26.87 13.25 -10.63
CA ASN A 1 -25.66 13.72 -11.33
C ASN A 1 -25.83 13.55 -12.83
N GLN A 2 -26.32 14.60 -13.50
CA GLN A 2 -26.49 14.62 -14.95
C GLN A 2 -25.12 14.86 -15.60
N LYS A 3 -24.62 13.88 -16.36
CA LYS A 3 -23.39 14.04 -17.14
C LYS A 3 -23.77 14.74 -18.45
N LEU A 4 -23.53 16.05 -18.53
CA LEU A 4 -23.72 16.81 -19.77
C LEU A 4 -22.75 16.26 -20.83
N LYS A 5 -23.30 15.60 -21.85
CA LYS A 5 -22.55 15.16 -23.03
C LYS A 5 -22.42 16.36 -23.97
N ILE A 6 -21.25 17.00 -23.92
CA ILE A 6 -20.88 18.04 -24.87
C ILE A 6 -20.38 17.31 -26.12
N ASN A 7 -21.17 17.32 -27.20
CA ASN A 7 -20.83 16.64 -28.45
C ASN A 7 -19.89 17.51 -29.30
N VAL A 8 -18.69 17.75 -28.78
CA VAL A 8 -17.65 18.56 -29.43
C VAL A 8 -16.52 17.64 -29.85
N SER A 9 -16.25 17.60 -31.15
CA SER A 9 -15.11 16.88 -31.73
C SER A 9 -13.83 17.69 -31.48
N VAL A 10 -12.94 17.16 -30.65
CA VAL A 10 -11.63 17.77 -30.35
C VAL A 10 -10.55 16.71 -30.46
N HIS A 11 -9.39 17.13 -30.94
CA HIS A 11 -8.21 16.27 -30.98
C HIS A 11 -7.64 16.02 -29.57
N ASP A 12 -7.16 14.81 -29.32
CA ASP A 12 -6.62 14.38 -28.02
C ASP A 12 -5.49 15.28 -27.48
N SER A 13 -4.71 15.90 -28.37
CA SER A 13 -3.66 16.85 -27.97
C SER A 13 -4.24 18.11 -27.32
N THR A 14 -5.40 18.58 -27.78
CA THR A 14 -6.10 19.73 -27.20
C THR A 14 -6.62 19.41 -25.81
N ILE A 15 -7.17 18.20 -25.63
CA ILE A 15 -7.60 17.69 -24.33
C ILE A 15 -6.41 17.64 -23.37
N ARG A 16 -5.30 17.01 -23.76
CA ARG A 16 -4.10 16.89 -22.93
C ARG A 16 -3.49 18.25 -22.56
N LYS A 17 -3.38 19.18 -23.51
CA LYS A 17 -2.89 20.54 -23.26
C LYS A 17 -3.78 21.29 -22.26
N ARG A 18 -5.11 21.19 -22.42
CA ARG A 18 -6.04 21.83 -21.48
C ARG A 18 -5.95 21.21 -20.09
N LEU A 19 -5.93 19.89 -19.96
CA LEU A 19 -5.75 19.20 -18.69
C LEU A 19 -4.43 19.60 -18.01
N GLY A 20 -3.32 19.60 -18.75
CA GLY A 20 -2.01 20.02 -18.24
C GLY A 20 -1.97 21.49 -17.79
N LYS A 21 -2.60 22.41 -18.52
CA LYS A 21 -2.75 23.81 -18.07
C LYS A 21 -3.52 23.95 -16.76
N ASN A 22 -4.37 22.99 -16.41
CA ASN A 22 -5.11 22.93 -15.15
C ASN A 22 -4.42 22.02 -14.10
N GLY A 23 -3.18 21.57 -14.34
CA GLY A 23 -2.44 20.70 -13.41
C GLY A 23 -2.95 19.26 -13.33
N LEU A 24 -3.83 18.84 -14.24
CA LEU A 24 -4.40 17.50 -14.28
C LEU A 24 -3.47 16.57 -15.07
N HIS A 25 -2.75 15.72 -14.35
CA HIS A 25 -1.83 14.74 -14.92
C HIS A 25 -2.37 13.31 -14.73
N GLY A 26 -2.20 12.47 -15.75
CA GLY A 26 -2.45 11.04 -15.61
C GLY A 26 -1.50 10.43 -14.59
N ARG A 27 -2.04 9.70 -13.61
CA ARG A 27 -1.28 8.93 -12.62
C ARG A 27 -1.88 7.55 -12.50
N ILE A 28 -1.02 6.55 -12.28
CA ILE A 28 -1.46 5.18 -11.97
C ILE A 28 -1.78 5.13 -10.47
N PRO A 29 -3.00 4.69 -10.08
CA PRO A 29 -3.33 4.53 -8.67
C PRO A 29 -2.44 3.46 -8.02
N ARG A 30 -1.97 3.72 -6.80
CA ARG A 30 -1.19 2.72 -6.04
C ARG A 30 -2.11 1.56 -5.64
N ARG A 31 -1.63 0.32 -5.79
CA ARG A 31 -2.32 -0.87 -5.24
C ARG A 31 -2.28 -0.78 -3.71
N LYS A 32 -3.44 -0.63 -3.08
CA LYS A 32 -3.60 -0.64 -1.63
C LYS A 32 -4.60 -1.72 -1.24
N PRO A 33 -4.39 -2.44 -0.13
CA PRO A 33 -5.42 -3.35 0.39
C PRO A 33 -6.66 -2.54 0.76
N LEU A 34 -7.84 -3.12 0.51
CA LEU A 34 -9.10 -2.53 0.94
C LEU A 34 -9.25 -2.76 2.44
N LEU A 35 -9.27 -1.69 3.22
CA LEU A 35 -9.40 -1.77 4.68
C LEU A 35 -10.88 -1.70 5.07
N SER A 36 -11.30 -2.59 5.95
CA SER A 36 -12.60 -2.47 6.62
C SER A 36 -12.59 -1.33 7.64
N LYS A 37 -13.77 -0.76 7.95
CA LYS A 37 -13.89 0.28 8.99
C LYS A 37 -13.33 -0.19 10.34
N LYS A 38 -13.54 -1.47 10.69
CA LYS A 38 -12.99 -2.10 11.89
C LYS A 38 -11.46 -2.04 11.91
N ASN A 39 -10.81 -2.41 10.80
CA ASN A 39 -9.36 -2.43 10.71
C ASN A 39 -8.78 -1.02 10.77
N ILE A 40 -9.42 -0.04 10.12
CA ILE A 40 -9.00 1.37 10.18
C ILE A 40 -9.02 1.86 11.64
N ASN A 41 -10.11 1.62 12.36
CA ASN A 41 -10.23 2.05 13.75
C ASN A 41 -9.20 1.38 14.67
N ALA A 42 -8.97 0.07 14.50
CA ALA A 42 -7.98 -0.67 15.27
C ALA A 42 -6.54 -0.20 14.98
N LEU A 43 -6.21 0.08 13.71
CA LEU A 43 -4.90 0.63 13.35
C LEU A 43 -4.71 2.04 13.91
N LEU A 44 -5.75 2.88 13.90
CA LEU A 44 -5.68 4.23 14.44
C LEU A 44 -5.54 4.23 15.96
N SER A 45 -6.28 3.38 16.68
CA SER A 45 -6.15 3.27 18.14
C SER A 45 -4.78 2.72 18.54
N PHE A 46 -4.26 1.75 17.80
CA PHE A 46 -2.90 1.25 17.99
C PHE A 46 -1.86 2.36 17.77
N ALA A 47 -1.92 3.07 16.64
CA ALA A 47 -0.97 4.14 16.34
C ALA A 47 -0.97 5.25 17.40
N ARG A 48 -2.16 5.63 17.91
CA ARG A 48 -2.28 6.62 18.99
C ARG A 48 -1.73 6.11 20.32
N LYS A 49 -1.97 4.83 20.64
CA LYS A 49 -1.54 4.24 21.91
C LYS A 49 -0.02 4.19 22.03
N TYR A 50 0.67 3.85 20.94
CA TYR A 50 2.13 3.67 20.93
C TYR A 50 2.88 4.85 20.29
N LEU A 51 2.24 6.02 20.15
CA LEU A 51 2.84 7.19 19.47
C LEU A 51 4.06 7.75 20.23
N ASP A 52 3.95 7.80 21.55
CA ASP A 52 4.94 8.41 22.44
C ASP A 52 5.88 7.38 23.09
N ASP A 53 5.78 6.11 22.67
CA ASP A 53 6.61 5.06 23.26
C ASP A 53 8.09 5.22 22.87
N PRO A 54 9.01 5.06 23.84
CA PRO A 54 10.43 5.30 23.62
C PRO A 54 11.02 4.27 22.66
N GLN A 55 12.08 4.65 21.95
CA GLN A 55 12.76 3.79 20.98
C GLN A 55 13.16 2.42 21.53
N VAL A 56 13.57 2.36 22.80
CA VAL A 56 13.97 1.13 23.50
C VAL A 56 12.82 0.10 23.57
N PHE A 57 11.56 0.55 23.64
CA PHE A 57 10.39 -0.34 23.59
C PHE A 57 10.35 -1.10 22.26
N TRP A 58 10.55 -0.40 21.14
CA TRP A 58 10.51 -0.97 19.79
C TRP A 58 11.70 -1.89 19.51
N GLU A 59 12.87 -1.58 20.08
CA GLU A 59 14.08 -2.42 19.97
C GLU A 59 13.93 -3.76 20.68
N ASN A 60 13.17 -3.76 21.79
CA ASN A 60 12.88 -4.97 22.57
C ASN A 60 11.63 -5.71 22.06
N THR A 61 10.90 -5.15 21.09
CA THR A 61 9.70 -5.79 20.54
C THR A 61 10.06 -6.89 19.55
N LEU A 62 9.64 -8.12 19.87
CA LEU A 62 9.75 -9.27 18.98
C LEU A 62 8.60 -9.26 17.96
N TRP A 63 8.93 -9.10 16.68
CA TRP A 63 7.99 -9.22 15.57
C TRP A 63 8.02 -10.63 14.95
N THR A 64 6.85 -11.21 14.75
CA THR A 64 6.68 -12.50 14.07
C THR A 64 5.66 -12.33 12.94
N ASP A 65 5.96 -12.87 11.77
CA ASP A 65 5.03 -12.92 10.64
C ASP A 65 5.31 -14.16 9.79
N GLU A 66 4.30 -14.61 9.05
CA GLU A 66 4.40 -15.72 8.11
C GLU A 66 4.29 -15.18 6.68
N THR A 67 5.27 -15.52 5.84
CA THR A 67 5.23 -15.17 4.41
C THR A 67 5.51 -16.39 3.57
N LYS A 68 4.82 -16.50 2.44
CA LYS A 68 5.07 -17.56 1.46
C LYS A 68 6.30 -17.20 0.63
N VAL A 69 7.30 -18.06 0.62
CA VAL A 69 8.48 -17.94 -0.26
C VAL A 69 8.26 -18.86 -1.45
N GLU A 70 8.25 -18.29 -2.65
CA GLU A 70 8.12 -19.04 -3.91
C GLU A 70 9.47 -19.06 -4.63
N LEU A 71 9.89 -20.23 -5.13
CA LEU A 71 11.19 -20.41 -5.80
C LEU A 71 11.25 -19.71 -7.16
N PHE A 72 10.11 -19.54 -7.82
CA PHE A 72 9.97 -18.85 -9.10
C PHE A 72 8.76 -17.91 -9.02
N GLY A 73 8.93 -16.64 -9.43
CA GLY A 73 7.97 -15.54 -9.25
C GLY A 73 6.75 -15.57 -10.16
N SER A 74 6.15 -16.73 -10.39
CA SER A 74 4.94 -16.90 -11.20
C SER A 74 3.74 -17.13 -10.30
N CYS A 75 3.01 -16.06 -9.99
CA CYS A 75 1.78 -16.13 -9.22
C CYS A 75 0.69 -16.90 -9.99
N VAL A 76 0.56 -18.20 -9.73
CA VAL A 76 -0.70 -18.95 -9.87
C VAL A 76 -0.81 -19.82 -8.63
N SER A 77 -1.88 -19.62 -7.86
CA SER A 77 -2.18 -20.39 -6.65
C SER A 77 -2.46 -21.86 -7.01
N ILE A 78 -1.42 -22.67 -7.15
CA ILE A 78 -1.53 -24.12 -7.19
C ILE A 78 -1.03 -24.60 -5.83
N THR A 79 -1.94 -25.16 -5.05
CA THR A 79 -1.63 -25.84 -3.80
C THR A 79 -0.66 -26.98 -4.05
N SER A 80 0.60 -26.77 -3.70
CA SER A 80 1.52 -27.85 -3.34
C SER A 80 2.39 -27.36 -2.19
N GLY A 81 2.25 -28.05 -1.06
CA GLY A 81 2.80 -27.63 0.22
C GLY A 81 4.30 -27.85 0.29
N VAL A 82 5.04 -26.75 0.41
CA VAL A 82 6.35 -26.74 1.06
C VAL A 82 6.32 -25.59 2.07
N LYS A 83 6.28 -25.94 3.37
CA LYS A 83 6.41 -24.97 4.47
C LYS A 83 7.90 -24.85 4.81
N VAL A 84 8.49 -23.69 4.52
CA VAL A 84 9.78 -23.29 5.09
C VAL A 84 9.50 -22.27 6.17
N THR A 85 10.00 -22.52 7.38
CA THR A 85 9.63 -21.78 8.60
C THR A 85 10.71 -20.76 9.00
N LEU A 86 10.23 -19.54 9.27
CA LEU A 86 10.79 -18.40 10.03
C LEU A 86 12.11 -17.77 9.58
N HIS A 87 12.04 -16.45 9.28
CA HIS A 87 13.19 -15.55 9.30
C HIS A 87 13.00 -14.51 10.41
N PHE A 88 13.77 -14.63 11.49
CA PHE A 88 13.85 -13.61 12.54
C PHE A 88 14.72 -12.46 12.03
N ARG A 89 14.15 -11.27 11.82
CA ARG A 89 14.90 -10.09 11.37
C ARG A 89 14.91 -9.03 12.46
N LYS A 90 16.02 -8.91 13.20
CA LYS A 90 16.31 -7.69 13.96
C LYS A 90 16.60 -6.58 12.94
N ARG A 91 15.66 -5.65 12.78
CA ARG A 91 15.94 -4.39 12.07
C ARG A 91 16.56 -3.45 13.11
N THR A 92 17.88 -3.47 13.23
CA THR A 92 18.59 -2.47 14.02
C THR A 92 18.82 -1.21 13.20
N SER A 93 18.51 -0.09 13.84
CA SER A 93 18.84 1.30 13.55
C SER A 93 18.13 2.01 12.38
N TYR A 94 17.20 2.89 12.76
CA TYR A 94 17.10 4.20 12.12
C TYR A 94 18.23 5.05 12.72
N GLN A 95 19.30 5.29 11.95
CA GLN A 95 20.27 6.34 12.27
C GLN A 95 19.70 7.65 11.71
N GLN A 96 19.68 8.70 12.54
CA GLN A 96 19.41 10.09 12.13
C GLN A 96 20.59 10.64 11.34
#